data_AF-A0AAN8IXZ7-F1
#
_entry.id   AF-A0AAN8IXZ7-F1
#
_cell.length_a   1.000
_cell.length_b   1.000
_cell.length_c   1.000
_cell.angle_alpha   90.00
_cell.angle_beta   90.00
_cell.angle_gamma   90.00
#
_symmetry.space_group_name_H-M   'P 1'
#
loop_
_entity.id
_entity.type
_entity.pdbx_description
1 polymer ?
#
loop_
_entity_poly.entity_id
_entity_poly.type
_entity_poly.pdbx_seq_one_letter_code
_entity_poly.pdbx_strand_id
1 'polypeptide(L)'
;MKIHLKASKNDYFRAGVDIIIFDNVRFQPVRYMANYLLLRKQLQAGEALFITPDLKPLSRSLFIGYLKKLLIRLGIDSSQYSGHSFRIGAATSAARQGVPDHLIQSLGRWKSLTYTRYIHISKAKLKNAQQAMSRQAL
;
A
#
# COMPACT_ATOMS: atom_id res chain seq x y z
N MET A 1 7.59 11.26 5.86
CA MET A 1 6.30 11.68 6.43
C MET A 1 5.80 10.65 7.43
N LYS A 2 5.33 11.08 8.60
CA LYS A 2 4.74 10.22 9.63
C LYS A 2 3.22 10.46 9.69
N ILE A 3 2.42 9.39 9.65
CA ILE A 3 0.96 9.44 9.82
C ILE A 3 0.60 8.55 11.01
N HIS A 4 -0.05 9.11 12.01
CA HIS A 4 -0.58 8.33 13.13
C HIS A 4 -2.01 7.86 12.84
N LEU A 5 -2.22 6.56 12.76
CA LEU A 5 -3.54 5.96 12.71
C LEU A 5 -4.04 5.69 14.12
N LYS A 6 -5.09 6.40 14.52
CA LYS A 6 -5.71 6.29 15.86
C LYS A 6 -6.22 4.88 16.20
N ALA A 7 -6.64 4.12 15.20
CA ALA A 7 -7.13 2.76 15.37
C ALA A 7 -6.89 1.92 14.11
N SER A 8 -6.76 0.61 14.29
CA SER A 8 -6.71 -0.33 13.18
C SER A 8 -7.46 -1.63 13.49
N LYS A 9 -7.80 -2.40 12.45
CA LYS A 9 -8.65 -3.60 12.56
C LYS A 9 -8.19 -4.61 13.63
N ASN A 10 -6.89 -4.69 13.91
CA ASN A 10 -6.31 -5.66 14.83
C ASN A 10 -5.64 -4.98 16.05
N ASP A 11 -6.03 -3.75 16.35
CA ASP A 11 -5.55 -2.97 17.49
C ASP A 11 -6.56 -3.04 18.63
N TYR A 12 -6.51 -4.15 19.37
CA TYR A 12 -7.45 -4.44 20.46
C TYR A 12 -7.40 -3.39 21.57
N PHE A 13 -6.22 -2.84 21.84
CA PHE A 13 -6.00 -1.85 22.90
C PHE A 13 -6.15 -0.40 22.41
N ARG A 14 -6.45 -0.19 21.11
CA ARG A 14 -6.53 1.13 20.47
C ARG A 14 -5.29 2.00 20.72
N ALA A 15 -4.12 1.38 20.79
CA ALA A 15 -2.85 2.08 20.98
C ALA A 15 -2.47 2.94 19.75
N GLY A 16 -3.13 2.70 18.62
CA GLY A 16 -2.81 3.33 17.35
C GLY A 16 -1.54 2.75 16.74
N VAL A 17 -1.19 3.26 15.57
CA VAL A 17 0.07 2.89 14.92
C VAL A 17 0.58 4.03 14.05
N ASP A 18 1.89 4.20 14.08
CA ASP A 18 2.57 5.12 13.19
C ASP A 18 2.90 4.45 11.86
N ILE A 19 2.51 5.10 10.78
CA ILE A 19 2.92 4.76 9.42
C ILE A 19 3.96 5.77 8.99
N ILE A 20 5.14 5.26 8.65
CA ILE A 20 6.23 6.07 8.11
C ILE A 20 6.24 5.86 6.59
N ILE A 21 6.09 6.96 5.85
CA ILE A 21 6.12 7.00 4.40
C ILE A 21 7.35 7.80 3.97
N PHE A 22 8.26 7.15 3.28
CA PHE A 22 9.40 7.79 2.64
C PHE A 22 9.04 8.22 1.22
N ASP A 23 9.66 9.30 0.77
CA ASP A 23 9.52 9.70 -0.61
C ASP A 23 10.32 8.76 -1.52
N ASN A 24 10.01 8.76 -2.82
CA ASN A 24 10.77 7.99 -3.79
C ASN A 24 10.75 8.67 -5.16
N VAL A 25 11.76 8.39 -5.97
CA VAL A 25 12.02 9.08 -7.24
C VAL A 25 10.83 9.02 -8.20
N ARG A 26 10.18 7.86 -8.31
CA ARG A 26 9.15 7.62 -9.33
C ARG A 26 7.75 8.12 -8.93
N PHE A 27 7.33 7.87 -7.69
CA PHE A 27 5.96 8.10 -7.26
C PHE A 27 5.81 9.30 -6.33
N GLN A 28 6.90 9.77 -5.72
CA GLN A 28 6.96 10.98 -4.88
C GLN A 28 5.77 11.17 -3.92
N PRO A 29 5.34 10.13 -3.15
CA PRO A 29 4.12 10.19 -2.35
C PRO A 29 4.14 11.28 -1.28
N VAL A 30 5.31 11.63 -0.74
CA VAL A 30 5.42 12.68 0.28
C VAL A 30 5.20 14.05 -0.37
N ARG A 31 5.73 14.26 -1.57
CA ARG A 31 5.52 15.50 -2.34
C ARG A 31 4.06 15.69 -2.73
N TYR A 32 3.39 14.65 -3.23
CA TYR A 32 1.97 14.73 -3.57
C TYR A 32 1.09 15.00 -2.35
N MET A 33 1.43 14.41 -1.20
CA MET A 33 0.73 14.74 0.04
C MET A 33 0.96 16.20 0.44
N ALA A 34 2.20 16.71 0.37
CA ALA A 34 2.48 18.11 0.68
C ALA A 34 1.65 19.07 -0.20
N ASN A 35 1.61 18.82 -1.51
CA ASN A 35 0.79 19.61 -2.45
C ASN A 35 -0.70 19.56 -2.11
N TYR A 36 -1.21 18.37 -1.76
CA TYR A 36 -2.60 18.21 -1.34
C TYR A 36 -2.91 19.02 -0.06
N LEU A 37 -2.03 18.98 0.93
CA LEU A 37 -2.20 19.73 2.18
C LEU A 37 -2.16 21.25 1.96
N LEU A 38 -1.32 21.73 1.03
CA LEU A 38 -1.30 23.15 0.64
C LEU A 38 -2.63 23.58 0.00
N LEU A 39 -3.20 22.76 -0.88
CA LEU A 39 -4.48 23.05 -1.53
C LEU A 39 -5.68 23.00 -0.57
N ARG A 40 -5.61 22.15 0.45
CA ARG A 40 -6.64 22.03 1.47
C ARG A 40 -6.75 23.27 2.37
N LYS A 41 -5.70 24.08 2.48
CA LYS A 41 -5.59 25.35 3.24
C LYS A 41 -5.75 25.25 4.76
N GLN A 42 -6.58 24.36 5.32
CA GLN A 42 -6.70 24.13 6.77
C GLN A 42 -6.86 22.65 7.11
N LEU A 43 -6.06 22.19 8.07
CA LEU A 43 -6.30 20.98 8.84
C LEU A 43 -6.59 21.40 10.28
N GLN A 44 -7.80 21.15 10.76
CA GLN A 44 -8.04 21.21 12.20
C GLN A 44 -7.69 19.85 12.84
N ALA A 45 -7.28 19.90 14.11
CA ALA A 45 -6.98 18.69 14.86
C ALA A 45 -8.23 17.81 14.95
N GLY A 46 -8.11 16.56 14.49
CA GLY A 46 -9.21 15.60 14.52
C GLY A 46 -10.01 15.47 13.22
N GLU A 47 -9.81 16.34 12.24
CA GLU A 47 -10.46 16.21 10.93
C GLU A 47 -9.91 15.04 10.11
N ALA A 48 -10.72 14.53 9.18
CA ALA A 48 -10.30 13.52 8.23
C ALA A 48 -9.15 14.04 7.36
N LEU A 49 -8.10 13.24 7.14
CA LEU A 49 -6.95 13.64 6.32
C LEU A 49 -7.36 13.89 4.86
N PHE A 50 -8.21 13.03 4.30
CA PHE A 50 -8.72 13.18 2.93
C PHE A 50 -10.18 13.62 2.97
N ILE A 51 -10.47 14.68 2.22
CA ILE A 51 -11.80 15.29 2.10
C ILE A 51 -12.22 15.43 0.63
N THR A 52 -13.52 15.50 0.40
CA THR A 52 -14.12 15.88 -0.89
C THR A 52 -14.04 17.39 -1.09
N PRO A 53 -14.31 17.91 -2.31
CA PRO A 53 -14.44 19.36 -2.54
C PRO A 53 -15.46 20.03 -1.61
N ASP A 54 -16.52 19.31 -1.22
CA ASP A 54 -17.54 19.77 -0.26
C ASP A 54 -17.11 19.67 1.21
N LEU A 55 -15.81 19.51 1.49
CA LEU A 55 -15.22 19.40 2.83
C LEU A 55 -15.70 18.21 3.68
N LYS A 56 -16.25 17.17 3.05
CA LYS A 56 -16.68 15.94 3.75
C LYS A 56 -15.57 14.89 3.77
N PRO A 57 -15.47 14.05 4.81
CA PRO A 57 -14.53 12.93 4.82
C PRO A 57 -14.67 12.04 3.58
N LEU A 58 -13.55 11.73 2.92
CA LEU A 58 -13.54 10.83 1.77
C LEU A 58 -13.90 9.40 2.21
N SER A 59 -15.10 8.95 1.83
CA SER A 59 -15.54 7.59 2.16
C SER A 59 -14.86 6.54 1.28
N ARG A 60 -14.84 5.28 1.77
CA ARG A 60 -14.34 4.14 1.00
C ARG A 60 -15.09 3.96 -0.31
N SER A 61 -16.42 4.03 -0.29
CA SER A 61 -17.24 3.84 -1.50
C SER A 61 -16.94 4.90 -2.55
N LEU A 62 -16.78 6.16 -2.13
CA LEU A 62 -16.46 7.26 -3.02
C LEU A 62 -15.06 7.11 -3.63
N PHE A 63 -14.05 6.77 -2.82
CA PHE A 63 -12.70 6.47 -3.30
C PHE A 63 -12.69 5.34 -4.35
N ILE A 64 -13.39 4.23 -4.07
CA ILE A 64 -13.49 3.11 -5.03
C ILE A 64 -14.27 3.52 -6.28
N GLY A 65 -15.28 4.37 -6.16
CA GLY A 65 -15.98 4.94 -7.30
C GLY A 65 -15.05 5.74 -8.22
N TYR A 66 -14.20 6.62 -7.66
CA TYR A 66 -13.20 7.35 -8.44
C TYR A 66 -12.19 6.43 -9.10
N LEU A 67 -11.70 5.42 -8.39
CA LEU A 67 -10.79 4.42 -8.94
C LEU A 67 -11.41 3.71 -10.15
N LYS A 68 -12.64 3.21 -10.02
CA LYS A 68 -13.32 2.50 -11.11
C LYS A 68 -13.52 3.40 -12.34
N LYS A 69 -13.92 4.66 -12.14
CA LYS A 69 -14.02 5.65 -13.22
C LYS A 69 -12.68 5.86 -13.93
N LEU A 70 -11.58 5.94 -13.18
CA LEU A 70 -10.24 6.09 -13.75
C LEU A 70 -9.83 4.85 -14.56
N LEU A 71 -10.06 3.64 -14.04
CA LEU A 71 -9.75 2.39 -14.74
C LEU A 71 -10.51 2.26 -16.06
N ILE A 72 -11.82 2.59 -16.07
CA ILE A 72 -12.64 2.58 -17.29
C ILE A 72 -12.05 3.54 -18.34
N ARG A 73 -11.65 4.75 -17.94
CA ARG A 73 -11.02 5.72 -18.85
C ARG A 73 -9.69 5.24 -19.43
N LEU A 74 -8.99 4.36 -18.73
CA LEU A 74 -7.74 3.73 -19.17
C LEU A 74 -7.97 2.44 -19.98
N GLY A 75 -9.23 2.05 -20.25
CA GLY A 75 -9.55 0.81 -20.95
C GLY A 75 -9.32 -0.45 -20.11
N ILE A 76 -9.26 -0.33 -18.78
CA ILE A 76 -9.02 -1.44 -17.87
C ILE A 76 -10.36 -1.89 -17.27
N ASP A 77 -10.62 -3.20 -17.28
CA ASP A 77 -11.81 -3.78 -16.64
C ASP A 77 -11.81 -3.51 -15.13
N SER A 78 -12.64 -2.55 -14.72
CA SER A 78 -12.76 -2.11 -13.34
C SER A 78 -13.39 -3.15 -12.40
N SER A 79 -14.04 -4.19 -12.92
CA SER A 79 -14.67 -5.24 -12.12
C SER A 79 -13.63 -6.10 -11.38
N GLN A 80 -12.42 -6.20 -11.93
CA GLN A 80 -11.30 -6.96 -11.36
C GLN A 80 -10.59 -6.21 -10.22
N TYR A 81 -10.97 -4.96 -9.93
CA TYR A 81 -10.26 -4.10 -8.99
C TYR A 81 -11.14 -3.65 -7.82
N SER A 82 -10.57 -3.77 -6.63
CA SER A 82 -11.15 -3.31 -5.37
C SER A 82 -10.10 -2.59 -4.53
N GLY A 83 -10.50 -2.04 -3.38
CA GLY A 83 -9.54 -1.44 -2.44
C GLY A 83 -8.49 -2.45 -1.94
N HIS A 84 -8.83 -3.74 -1.88
CA HIS A 84 -7.89 -4.78 -1.48
C HIS A 84 -6.82 -5.05 -2.55
N SER A 85 -7.13 -4.78 -3.82
CA SER A 85 -6.21 -4.98 -4.94
C SER A 85 -4.91 -4.16 -4.78
N PHE A 86 -4.97 -2.98 -4.15
CA PHE A 86 -3.76 -2.21 -3.82
C PHE A 86 -2.80 -2.97 -2.89
N ARG A 87 -3.33 -3.68 -1.88
CA ARG A 87 -2.51 -4.43 -0.93
C ARG A 87 -1.87 -5.64 -1.60
N ILE A 88 -2.64 -6.37 -2.40
CA ILE A 88 -2.16 -7.51 -3.19
C ILE A 88 -1.08 -7.03 -4.16
N GLY A 89 -1.38 -6.02 -4.98
CA GLY A 89 -0.47 -5.48 -5.98
C GLY A 89 0.84 -4.95 -5.38
N ALA A 90 0.77 -4.29 -4.21
CA ALA A 90 1.96 -3.83 -3.50
C ALA A 90 2.84 -5.00 -3.02
N ALA A 91 2.27 -6.04 -2.41
CA ALA A 91 3.02 -7.23 -2.00
C ALA A 91 3.65 -7.94 -3.20
N THR A 92 2.87 -8.17 -4.26
CA THR A 92 3.36 -8.83 -5.48
C THR A 92 4.48 -8.01 -6.13
N SER A 93 4.35 -6.69 -6.19
CA SER A 93 5.38 -5.81 -6.76
C SER A 93 6.66 -5.82 -5.92
N ALA A 94 6.55 -5.73 -4.59
CA ALA A 94 7.70 -5.79 -3.70
C ALA A 94 8.45 -7.13 -3.85
N ALA A 95 7.73 -8.24 -3.89
CA ALA A 95 8.32 -9.56 -4.09
C ALA A 95 8.97 -9.71 -5.47
N ARG A 96 8.39 -9.11 -6.53
CA ARG A 96 9.00 -9.08 -7.87
C ARG A 96 10.33 -8.32 -7.89
N GLN A 97 10.44 -7.26 -7.09
CA GLN A 97 11.67 -6.48 -6.92
C GLN A 97 12.67 -7.12 -5.94
N GLY A 98 12.39 -8.32 -5.41
CA GLY A 98 13.29 -9.02 -4.50
C GLY A 98 13.33 -8.46 -3.08
N VAL A 99 12.34 -7.66 -2.68
CA VAL A 99 12.23 -7.20 -1.29
C VAL A 99 12.02 -8.43 -0.38
N PRO A 100 12.81 -8.60 0.69
CA PRO A 100 12.64 -9.69 1.63
C PRO A 100 11.23 -9.78 2.22
N ASP A 101 10.73 -11.01 2.38
CA ASP A 101 9.38 -11.32 2.83
C ASP A 101 9.00 -10.64 4.16
N HIS A 102 9.92 -10.60 5.14
CA HIS A 102 9.68 -9.93 6.43
C HIS A 102 9.51 -8.40 6.29
N LEU A 103 10.17 -7.78 5.31
CA LEU A 103 9.97 -6.36 5.00
C LEU A 103 8.63 -6.15 4.30
N ILE A 104 8.24 -7.04 3.37
CA ILE A 104 6.90 -7.00 2.73
C ILE A 104 5.81 -7.11 3.81
N GLN A 105 5.96 -8.06 4.72
CA GLN A 105 5.06 -8.27 5.85
C GLN A 105 4.90 -6.99 6.68
N SER A 106 6.02 -6.35 7.01
CA SER A 106 6.08 -5.11 7.79
C SER A 106 5.44 -3.94 7.03
N LEU A 107 5.79 -3.75 5.75
CA LEU A 107 5.27 -2.68 4.89
C LEU A 107 3.75 -2.75 4.75
N GLY A 108 3.20 -3.94 4.54
CA GLY A 108 1.75 -4.10 4.47
C GLY A 108 1.07 -4.26 5.83
N ARG A 109 1.82 -4.32 6.93
CA ARG A 109 1.28 -4.50 8.30
C ARG A 109 0.46 -5.79 8.45
N TRP A 110 0.91 -6.87 7.83
CA TRP A 110 0.28 -8.18 7.99
C TRP A 110 0.78 -8.85 9.28
N LYS A 111 -0.15 -9.16 10.21
CA LYS A 111 0.20 -9.92 11.43
C LYS A 111 0.49 -11.39 11.12
N SER A 112 -0.20 -11.97 10.15
CA SER A 112 -0.05 -13.37 9.75
C SER A 112 0.65 -13.48 8.41
N LEU A 113 1.10 -14.69 8.08
CA LEU A 113 1.69 -15.05 6.80
C LEU A 113 0.70 -15.04 5.62
N THR A 114 -0.53 -14.52 5.80
CA THR A 114 -1.56 -14.53 4.74
C THR A 114 -1.15 -13.78 3.47
N TYR A 115 -0.18 -12.87 3.54
CA TYR A 115 0.37 -12.15 2.39
C TYR A 115 1.18 -13.03 1.43
N THR A 116 1.71 -14.16 1.90
CA THR A 116 2.50 -15.08 1.05
C THR A 116 1.66 -15.64 -0.10
N ARG A 117 0.34 -15.74 0.09
CA ARG A 117 -0.62 -16.11 -0.97
C ARG A 117 -0.63 -15.16 -2.17
N TYR A 118 -0.11 -13.95 -2.01
CA TYR A 118 0.01 -12.95 -3.09
C TYR A 118 1.39 -12.95 -3.76
N ILE A 119 2.34 -13.72 -3.20
CA ILE A 119 3.71 -13.83 -3.69
C ILE A 119 3.79 -15.08 -4.55
N HIS A 120 3.83 -14.89 -5.86
CA HIS A 120 4.02 -15.99 -6.80
C HIS A 120 5.51 -16.24 -7.03
N ILE A 121 5.93 -17.49 -6.81
CA ILE A 121 7.30 -17.94 -7.07
C ILE A 121 7.35 -18.50 -8.50
N SER A 122 8.13 -17.85 -9.37
CA SER A 122 8.34 -18.35 -10.73
C SER A 122 9.36 -19.49 -10.75
N LYS A 123 9.28 -20.37 -11.75
CA LYS A 123 10.29 -21.43 -11.97
C LYS A 123 11.71 -20.88 -12.06
N ALA A 124 11.87 -19.69 -12.66
CA ALA A 124 13.16 -19.01 -12.75
C ALA A 124 13.71 -18.64 -11.36
N LYS A 125 12.87 -18.13 -10.45
CA LYS A 125 13.29 -17.84 -9.07
C LYS A 125 13.72 -19.10 -8.32
N LEU A 126 13.00 -20.21 -8.49
CA LEU A 126 13.37 -21.50 -7.91
C LEU A 126 14.73 -21.98 -8.42
N LYS A 127 14.95 -21.92 -9.74
CA LYS A 127 16.24 -22.28 -10.36
C LYS A 127 17.38 -21.43 -9.80
N ASN A 128 17.20 -20.11 -9.73
CA ASN A 128 18.22 -19.20 -9.22
C ASN A 128 18.54 -19.47 -7.74
N ALA A 129 17.54 -19.79 -6.93
CA ALA A 129 17.74 -20.15 -5.53
C ALA A 129 18.56 -21.44 -5.39
N GLN A 130 18.22 -22.49 -6.15
CA GLN A 130 18.97 -23.75 -6.18
C GLN A 130 20.43 -23.54 -6.61
N GLN A 131 20.67 -22.69 -7.62
CA GLN A 131 22.01 -22.35 -8.08
C GLN A 131 22.80 -21.52 -7.06
N ALA A 132 22.15 -20.64 -6.31
CA ALA A 132 22.81 -19.89 -5.25
C ALA A 132 23.26 -20.81 -4.11
N MET A 133 22.43 -21.79 -3.74
CA MET A 133 22.77 -22.80 -2.73
C MET A 133 23.99 -23.64 -3.14
N SER A 134 24.12 -24.01 -4.42
CA SER A 134 25.25 -24.81 -4.89
C SER A 134 26.58 -24.04 -4.93
N ARG A 135 26.55 -22.70 -4.91
CA ARG A 135 27.76 -21.85 -4.93
C ARG A 135 28.30 -21.53 -3.52
N GLN A 136 27.53 -21.85 -2.48
CA GLN A 136 27.90 -21.64 -1.07
C GLN A 136 28.22 -22.96 -0.35
N ALA A 137 28.45 -24.05 -1.07
CA ALA A 137 29.02 -25.25 -0.47
C ALA A 137 30.48 -24.94 -0.07
N LEU A 138 30.72 -24.87 1.24
CA LEU A 138 32.05 -24.89 1.86
C LEU A 138 32.80 -26.17 1.47
#